data_AF-A0A839ILH2-F1
#
_entry.id   AF-A0A839ILH2-F1
#
_cell.length_a   1.000
_cell.length_b   1.000
_cell.length_c   1.000
_cell.angle_alpha   90.00
_cell.angle_beta   90.00
_cell.angle_gamma   90.00
#
_symmetry.space_group_name_H-M   'P 1'
#
loop_
_entity.id
_entity.type
_entity.pdbx_description
1 polymer ?
#
loop_
_entity_poly.entity_id
_entity_poly.type
_entity_poly.pdbx_seq_one_letter_code
_entity_poly.pdbx_strand_id
1 'polypeptide(L)'
;MKYGLVINDQIICEPISDHSQLLNIAKQKGAPVSDTSPPLSGEITLEREGRLFHLWPAEEKFNLPPADIGFATSYSAWTLDKSSMRITRECRHSPMTFSETLKDLRRHIRYQRDVALSRIETACAANGGKVWARQQAEAAAWLEDNTTPVPMIQKLANRGGVTVAVVVQKIASKAAAANNLTTKVMDDVLAAEKKIKALKAMADANSLPDSWLDQLQYIAGHWRNNWPPELL
;
A
#
# COMPACT_ATOMS: atom_id res chain seq x y z
N MET A 1 13.67 -11.63 1.00
CA MET A 1 14.66 -11.76 2.09
C MET A 1 15.93 -11.05 1.65
N LYS A 2 16.59 -10.29 2.52
CA LYS A 2 17.87 -9.62 2.17
C LYS A 2 19.04 -10.49 2.59
N TYR A 3 20.15 -10.41 1.87
CA TYR A 3 21.40 -11.09 2.21
C TYR A 3 22.55 -10.10 2.14
N GLY A 4 23.52 -10.22 3.05
CA GLY A 4 24.77 -9.47 3.00
C GLY A 4 25.98 -10.37 2.81
N LEU A 5 27.03 -9.81 2.23
CA LEU A 5 28.31 -10.49 2.04
C LEU A 5 29.21 -10.26 3.26
N VAL A 6 29.68 -11.35 3.86
CA VAL A 6 30.63 -11.34 4.97
C VAL A 6 31.93 -11.99 4.50
N ILE A 7 33.06 -11.31 4.71
CA ILE A 7 34.39 -11.85 4.45
C ILE A 7 35.23 -11.60 5.69
N ASN A 8 35.87 -12.64 6.23
CA ASN A 8 36.70 -12.54 7.43
C ASN A 8 36.01 -11.80 8.60
N ASP A 9 34.77 -12.20 8.90
CA ASP A 9 33.93 -11.59 9.94
C ASP A 9 33.59 -10.11 9.75
N GLN A 10 33.79 -9.55 8.55
CA GLN A 10 33.42 -8.18 8.23
C GLN A 10 32.31 -8.15 7.20
N ILE A 11 31.30 -7.31 7.45
CA ILE A 11 30.23 -7.04 6.49
C ILE A 11 30.79 -6.15 5.39
N ILE A 12 30.78 -6.67 4.16
CA ILE A 12 31.43 -6.03 3.00
C ILE A 12 30.46 -5.14 2.22
N CYS A 13 29.16 -5.43 2.30
CA CYS A 13 28.11 -4.61 1.72
C CYS A 13 26.85 -4.63 2.59
N GLU A 14 26.05 -3.58 2.49
CA GLU A 14 24.71 -3.59 3.06
C GLU A 14 23.89 -4.74 2.48
N PRO A 15 22.99 -5.36 3.26
CA PRO A 15 22.15 -6.43 2.76
C PRO A 15 21.21 -6.01 1.63
N ILE A 16 21.17 -6.81 0.57
CA ILE A 16 20.43 -6.53 -0.68
C ILE A 16 19.44 -7.67 -0.95
N SER A 17 18.26 -7.33 -1.50
CA SER A 17 17.26 -8.32 -1.94
C SER A 17 17.54 -8.87 -3.35
N ASP A 18 18.25 -8.11 -4.19
CA ASP A 18 18.63 -8.52 -5.54
C ASP A 18 19.81 -9.50 -5.48
N HIS A 19 19.51 -10.76 -5.74
CA HIS A 19 20.48 -11.84 -5.70
C HIS A 19 21.57 -11.68 -6.77
N SER A 20 21.23 -11.21 -7.97
CA SER A 20 22.19 -11.01 -9.06
C SER A 20 23.19 -9.92 -8.70
N GLN A 21 22.71 -8.84 -8.07
CA GLN A 21 23.57 -7.76 -7.59
C GLN A 21 24.53 -8.26 -6.50
N LEU A 22 24.02 -9.04 -5.54
CA LEU A 22 24.85 -9.59 -4.46
C LEU A 22 25.93 -10.55 -4.96
N LEU A 23 25.58 -11.45 -5.90
CA LEU A 23 26.54 -12.37 -6.51
C LEU A 23 27.60 -11.61 -7.32
N ASN A 24 27.22 -10.54 -8.03
CA ASN A 24 28.18 -9.69 -8.72
C ASN A 24 29.17 -9.03 -7.76
N ILE A 25 28.70 -8.52 -6.61
CA ILE A 25 29.58 -7.96 -5.57
C ILE A 25 30.51 -9.05 -5.04
N ALA A 26 30.01 -10.25 -4.76
CA ALA A 26 30.83 -11.36 -4.29
C ALA A 26 31.91 -11.75 -5.33
N LYS A 27 31.55 -11.83 -6.61
CA LYS A 27 32.46 -12.10 -7.74
C LYS A 27 33.55 -11.03 -7.84
N GLN A 28 33.19 -9.76 -7.72
CA GLN A 28 34.14 -8.63 -7.69
C GLN A 28 35.10 -8.69 -6.49
N LYS A 29 34.66 -9.27 -5.36
CA LYS A 29 35.50 -9.52 -4.18
C LYS A 29 36.30 -10.81 -4.27
N GLY A 30 36.20 -11.56 -5.36
CA GLY A 30 36.97 -12.77 -5.65
C GLY A 30 36.28 -14.07 -5.26
N ALA A 31 35.02 -14.04 -4.80
CA ALA A 31 34.29 -15.24 -4.45
C ALA A 31 34.12 -16.19 -5.66
N PRO A 32 34.17 -17.52 -5.47
CA PRO A 32 34.04 -18.50 -6.54
C PRO A 32 32.55 -18.74 -6.89
N VAL A 33 31.85 -17.67 -7.25
CA VAL A 33 30.43 -17.72 -7.65
C VAL A 33 30.30 -17.97 -9.15
N SER A 34 29.45 -18.93 -9.52
CA SER A 34 29.06 -19.19 -10.91
C SER A 34 27.74 -18.48 -11.23
N ASP A 35 27.52 -18.13 -12.50
CA ASP A 35 26.28 -17.52 -12.96
C ASP A 35 25.08 -18.50 -12.89
N THR A 36 25.33 -19.77 -12.54
CA THR A 36 24.35 -20.86 -12.35
C THR A 36 24.13 -21.22 -10.87
N SER A 37 24.55 -20.36 -9.94
CA SER A 37 24.40 -20.65 -8.51
C SER A 37 22.93 -20.82 -8.13
N PRO A 38 22.57 -21.80 -7.29
CA PRO A 38 21.18 -22.03 -6.87
C PRO A 38 20.60 -20.79 -6.17
N PRO A 39 19.26 -20.63 -6.14
CA PRO A 39 18.63 -19.52 -5.43
C PRO A 39 19.12 -19.47 -3.98
N LEU A 40 19.45 -18.27 -3.50
CA LEU A 40 19.92 -18.04 -2.14
C LEU A 40 18.84 -18.46 -1.13
N SER A 41 19.03 -19.63 -0.51
CA SER A 41 18.21 -20.12 0.59
C SER A 41 19.13 -20.50 1.76
N GLY A 42 19.01 -19.75 2.86
CA GLY A 42 19.83 -19.97 4.04
C GLY A 42 21.25 -19.43 3.89
N GLU A 43 22.15 -19.89 4.74
CA GLU A 43 23.57 -19.53 4.67
C GLU A 43 24.24 -20.20 3.46
N ILE A 44 25.06 -19.43 2.74
CA ILE A 44 26.01 -19.99 1.77
C ILE A 44 27.42 -19.60 2.19
N THR A 45 28.28 -20.60 2.34
CA THR A 45 29.71 -20.42 2.58
C THR A 45 30.50 -20.88 1.36
N LEU A 46 31.37 -20.02 0.86
CA LEU A 46 32.24 -20.28 -0.27
C LEU A 46 33.69 -20.08 0.18
N GLU A 47 34.59 -20.95 -0.24
CA GLU A 47 36.01 -20.85 0.08
C GLU A 47 36.83 -20.70 -1.21
N ARG A 48 37.77 -19.76 -1.20
CA ARG A 48 38.81 -19.65 -2.23
C ARG A 48 40.10 -19.17 -1.62
N GLU A 49 41.20 -19.90 -1.87
CA GLU A 49 42.55 -19.52 -1.45
C GLU A 49 42.64 -19.20 0.06
N GLY A 50 41.94 -20.00 0.89
CA GLY A 50 41.89 -19.83 2.35
C GLY A 50 41.08 -18.62 2.84
N ARG A 51 40.33 -17.95 1.96
CA ARG A 51 39.36 -16.91 2.33
C ARG A 51 37.95 -17.47 2.30
N LEU A 52 37.20 -17.22 3.37
CA LEU A 52 35.79 -17.57 3.49
C LEU A 52 34.92 -16.37 3.09
N PHE A 53 33.96 -16.66 2.22
CA PHE A 53 32.93 -15.73 1.78
C PHE A 53 31.59 -16.30 2.23
N HIS A 54 30.90 -15.57 3.09
CA HIS A 54 29.58 -15.97 3.54
C HIS A 54 28.52 -15.04 2.99
N LEU A 55 27.43 -15.62 2.49
CA LEU A 55 26.20 -14.91 2.18
C LEU A 55 25.23 -15.19 3.32
N TRP A 56 25.16 -14.26 4.27
CA TRP A 56 24.35 -14.41 5.47
C TRP A 56 23.00 -13.71 5.31
N PRO A 57 21.90 -14.36 5.73
CA PRO A 57 20.60 -13.71 5.75
C PRO A 57 20.62 -12.50 6.68
N ALA A 58 19.95 -11.44 6.24
CA ALA A 58 19.83 -10.23 7.01
C ALA A 58 18.47 -10.11 7.69
N GLU A 59 18.49 -9.66 8.93
CA GLU A 59 17.32 -9.53 9.78
C GLU A 59 17.26 -8.16 10.44
N GLU A 60 16.10 -7.53 10.31
CA GLU A 60 15.79 -6.26 10.97
C GLU A 60 15.02 -6.59 12.25
N LYS A 61 15.63 -6.30 13.40
CA LYS A 61 15.02 -6.54 14.71
C LYS A 61 14.19 -5.32 15.09
N PHE A 62 12.86 -5.50 15.04
CA PHE A 62 11.90 -4.49 15.47
C PHE A 62 11.54 -4.75 16.93
N ASN A 63 11.60 -3.71 17.77
CA ASN A 63 11.15 -3.84 19.16
C ASN A 63 9.62 -3.97 19.25
N LEU A 64 8.89 -3.31 18.34
CA LEU A 64 7.44 -3.43 18.12
C LEU A 64 7.14 -3.04 16.65
N PRO A 65 6.12 -3.62 15.98
CA PRO A 65 5.64 -3.07 14.72
C PRO A 65 5.12 -1.65 14.96
N PRO A 66 5.52 -0.64 14.15
CA PRO A 66 5.03 0.71 14.34
C PRO A 66 3.53 0.75 14.06
N ALA A 67 2.82 1.62 14.78
CA ALA A 67 1.47 2.01 14.36
C ALA A 67 1.50 2.56 12.92
N ASP A 68 0.36 2.52 12.23
CA ASP A 68 0.25 2.91 10.81
C ASP A 68 0.81 4.31 10.48
N ILE A 69 0.88 5.20 11.49
CA ILE A 69 1.42 6.56 11.39
C ILE A 69 2.10 7.01 12.70
N GLY A 70 2.85 8.12 12.60
CA GLY A 70 3.31 8.89 13.77
C GLY A 70 4.64 8.45 14.37
N PHE A 71 5.34 7.53 13.72
CA PHE A 71 6.66 7.06 14.14
C PHE A 71 7.68 7.13 13.01
N ALA A 72 8.81 7.78 13.27
CA ALA A 72 9.98 7.71 12.38
C ALA A 72 10.80 6.45 12.72
N THR A 73 11.27 5.74 11.70
CA THR A 73 12.14 4.58 11.88
C THR A 73 13.59 5.00 11.67
N SER A 74 14.41 4.73 12.67
CA SER A 74 15.87 4.85 12.59
C SER A 74 16.49 3.45 12.64
N TYR A 75 17.65 3.32 12.00
CA TYR A 75 18.35 2.05 11.85
C TYR A 75 19.72 2.14 12.49
N SER A 76 20.09 1.14 13.30
CA SER A 76 21.49 0.97 13.68
C SER A 76 22.33 0.57 12.48
N ALA A 77 23.65 0.65 12.63
CA ALA A 77 24.55 -0.06 11.74
C ALA A 77 24.26 -1.57 11.77
N TRP A 78 24.55 -2.24 10.66
CA TRP A 78 24.49 -3.69 10.58
C TRP A 78 25.59 -4.31 11.44
N THR A 79 25.23 -5.34 12.19
CA THR A 79 26.11 -6.11 13.06
C THR A 79 26.06 -7.58 12.69
N LEU A 80 27.15 -8.27 12.97
CA LEU A 80 27.29 -9.69 12.72
C LEU A 80 26.85 -10.48 13.97
N ASP A 81 25.79 -11.28 13.85
CA ASP A 81 25.39 -12.25 14.86
C ASP A 81 25.90 -13.62 14.45
N LYS A 82 27.12 -13.95 14.91
CA LYS A 82 27.78 -15.22 14.58
C LYS A 82 27.05 -16.44 15.16
N SER A 83 26.29 -16.27 16.23
CA SER A 83 25.60 -17.38 16.89
C SER A 83 24.42 -17.88 16.06
N SER A 84 23.76 -16.96 15.35
CA SER A 84 22.64 -17.27 14.45
C SER A 84 23.04 -17.26 12.97
N MET A 85 24.31 -16.93 12.67
CA MET A 85 24.84 -16.74 11.31
C MET A 85 23.99 -15.73 10.51
N ARG A 86 23.68 -14.59 11.15
CA ARG A 86 22.85 -13.53 10.58
C ARG A 86 23.56 -12.19 10.62
N ILE A 87 23.17 -11.32 9.69
CA ILE A 87 23.48 -9.90 9.76
C ILE A 87 22.27 -9.20 10.33
N THR A 88 22.40 -8.56 11.48
CA THR A 88 21.26 -7.96 12.18
C THR A 88 21.41 -6.46 12.31
N ARG A 89 20.29 -5.74 12.36
CA ARG A 89 20.28 -4.35 12.83
C ARG A 89 19.07 -4.09 13.69
N GLU A 90 19.20 -3.16 14.62
CA GLU A 90 18.09 -2.67 15.41
C GLU A 90 17.32 -1.61 14.63
N CYS A 91 16.00 -1.76 14.59
CA CYS A 91 15.08 -0.75 14.11
C CYS A 91 14.44 -0.07 15.32
N ARG A 92 14.69 1.24 15.48
CA ARG A 92 14.13 2.04 16.57
C ARG A 92 13.07 2.99 16.04
N HIS A 93 11.89 2.94 16.63
CA HIS A 93 10.79 3.85 16.33
C HIS A 93 10.76 4.99 17.34
N SER A 94 10.77 6.21 16.84
CA SER A 94 10.65 7.43 17.66
C SER A 94 9.39 8.18 17.27
N PRO A 95 8.59 8.70 18.22
CA PRO A 95 7.42 9.52 17.91
C PRO A 95 7.82 10.71 17.04
N MET A 96 7.05 10.96 15.98
CA MET A 96 7.19 12.17 15.18
C MET A 96 6.61 13.38 15.92
N THR A 97 6.94 14.59 15.47
CA THR A 97 6.24 15.78 15.97
C THR A 97 4.75 15.75 15.57
N PHE A 98 3.92 16.55 16.26
CA PHE A 98 2.50 16.70 15.90
C PHE A 98 2.32 17.08 14.43
N SER A 99 3.10 18.05 13.93
CA SER A 99 3.02 18.54 12.54
C SER A 99 3.36 17.46 11.52
N GLU A 100 4.43 16.69 11.77
CA GLU A 100 4.84 15.58 10.91
C GLU A 100 3.81 14.47 10.90
N THR A 101 3.31 14.07 12.08
CA THR A 101 2.25 13.05 12.21
C THR A 101 0.98 13.47 11.49
N LEU A 102 0.59 14.75 11.60
CA LEU A 102 -0.59 15.28 10.92
C LEU A 102 -0.45 15.23 9.39
N LYS A 103 0.74 15.56 8.88
CA LYS A 103 1.07 15.49 7.45
C LYS A 103 1.01 14.04 6.95
N ASP A 104 1.54 13.11 7.73
CA ASP A 104 1.54 11.69 7.40
C ASP A 104 0.12 11.09 7.42
N LEU A 105 -0.68 11.39 8.45
CA LEU A 105 -2.09 11.00 8.53
C LEU A 105 -2.90 11.48 7.31
N ARG A 106 -2.74 12.73 6.91
CA ARG A 106 -3.44 13.27 5.73
C ARG A 106 -3.01 12.59 4.43
N ARG A 107 -1.73 12.25 4.31
CA ARG A 107 -1.22 11.47 3.18
C ARG A 107 -1.84 10.07 3.18
N HIS A 108 -1.89 9.41 4.33
CA HIS A 108 -2.52 8.11 4.51
C HIS A 108 -4.00 8.14 4.10
N ILE A 109 -4.79 9.08 4.64
CA ILE A 109 -6.22 9.23 4.31
C ILE A 109 -6.40 9.46 2.80
N ARG A 110 -5.61 10.37 2.21
CA ARG A 110 -5.69 10.67 0.77
C ARG A 110 -5.41 9.44 -0.09
N TYR A 111 -4.32 8.73 0.22
CA TYR A 111 -3.93 7.54 -0.52
C TYR A 111 -5.03 6.48 -0.49
N GLN A 112 -5.56 6.17 0.71
CA GLN A 112 -6.62 5.16 0.86
C GLN A 112 -7.95 5.59 0.22
N ARG A 113 -8.30 6.88 0.28
CA ARG A 113 -9.43 7.43 -0.47
C ARG A 113 -9.27 7.20 -1.97
N ASP A 114 -8.11 7.55 -2.52
CA ASP A 114 -7.85 7.45 -3.95
C ASP A 114 -7.88 5.98 -4.42
N VAL A 115 -7.33 5.06 -3.61
CA VAL A 115 -7.45 3.62 -3.85
C VAL A 115 -8.92 3.17 -3.85
N ALA A 116 -9.72 3.56 -2.87
CA ALA A 116 -11.13 3.16 -2.80
C ALA A 116 -11.95 3.72 -3.98
N LEU A 117 -11.75 5.00 -4.34
CA LEU A 117 -12.42 5.60 -5.50
C LEU A 117 -12.01 4.90 -6.81
N SER A 118 -10.73 4.54 -6.95
CA SER A 118 -10.25 3.77 -8.10
C SER A 118 -10.86 2.37 -8.18
N ARG A 119 -11.08 1.70 -7.04
CA ARG A 119 -11.78 0.41 -6.97
C ARG A 119 -13.25 0.54 -7.39
N ILE A 120 -13.95 1.57 -6.91
CA ILE A 120 -15.34 1.86 -7.31
C ILE A 120 -15.42 2.11 -8.83
N GLU A 121 -14.51 2.93 -9.35
CA GLU A 121 -14.44 3.21 -10.79
C GLU A 121 -14.18 1.93 -11.59
N THR A 122 -13.21 1.11 -11.18
CA THR A 122 -12.87 -0.15 -11.85
C THR A 122 -14.04 -1.15 -11.83
N ALA A 123 -14.71 -1.30 -10.69
CA ALA A 123 -15.88 -2.15 -10.55
C ALA A 123 -17.00 -1.71 -11.51
N CYS A 124 -17.17 -0.40 -11.70
CA CYS A 124 -18.11 0.18 -12.65
C CYS A 124 -17.68 -0.02 -14.10
N ALA A 125 -16.41 0.26 -14.39
CA ALA A 125 -15.80 0.30 -15.70
C ALA A 125 -15.20 -1.03 -16.16
N ALA A 126 -15.66 -2.18 -15.66
CA ALA A 126 -15.21 -3.50 -16.08
C ALA A 126 -15.27 -3.77 -17.62
N ASN A 127 -15.91 -2.88 -18.40
CA ASN A 127 -15.94 -2.88 -19.87
C ASN A 127 -15.16 -1.70 -20.54
N GLY A 128 -14.29 -0.99 -19.79
CA GLY A 128 -13.54 0.20 -20.21
C GLY A 128 -14.19 1.53 -19.75
N GLY A 129 -13.42 2.46 -19.17
CA GLY A 129 -13.95 3.70 -18.58
C GLY A 129 -14.78 4.57 -19.54
N LYS A 130 -14.34 4.73 -20.79
CA LYS A 130 -15.10 5.47 -21.83
C LYS A 130 -16.41 4.79 -22.22
N VAL A 131 -16.46 3.46 -22.11
CA VAL A 131 -17.62 2.64 -22.41
C VAL A 131 -18.66 2.79 -21.29
N TRP A 132 -18.22 2.88 -20.04
CA TRP A 132 -19.10 3.05 -18.88
C TRP A 132 -19.82 4.41 -18.87
N ALA A 133 -19.10 5.51 -19.08
CA ALA A 133 -19.71 6.85 -19.09
C ALA A 133 -20.82 6.98 -20.15
N ARG A 134 -20.61 6.39 -21.33
CA ARG A 134 -21.61 6.34 -22.39
C ARG A 134 -22.81 5.46 -22.03
N GLN A 135 -22.59 4.31 -21.39
CA GLN A 135 -23.66 3.44 -20.88
C GLN A 135 -24.54 4.19 -19.87
N GLN A 136 -23.94 4.95 -18.95
CA GLN A 136 -24.68 5.75 -17.97
C GLN A 136 -25.49 6.85 -18.64
N ALA A 137 -24.92 7.59 -19.58
CA ALA A 137 -25.62 8.65 -20.30
C ALA A 137 -26.82 8.12 -21.12
N GLU A 138 -26.63 7.03 -21.86
CA GLU A 138 -27.73 6.39 -22.60
C GLU A 138 -28.82 5.85 -21.65
N ALA A 139 -28.43 5.26 -20.52
CA ALA A 139 -29.39 4.75 -19.54
C ALA A 139 -30.20 5.87 -18.87
N ALA A 140 -29.55 6.99 -18.53
CA ALA A 140 -30.22 8.16 -17.97
C ALA A 140 -31.21 8.78 -18.96
N ALA A 141 -30.80 8.98 -20.22
CA ALA A 141 -31.67 9.54 -21.25
C ALA A 141 -32.87 8.64 -21.55
N TRP A 142 -32.71 7.31 -21.53
CA TRP A 142 -33.82 6.37 -21.69
C TRP A 142 -34.78 6.36 -20.50
N LEU A 143 -34.26 6.56 -19.28
CA LEU A 143 -35.10 6.69 -18.08
C LEU A 143 -35.94 7.97 -18.09
N GLU A 144 -35.44 9.04 -18.72
CA GLU A 144 -36.18 10.31 -18.92
C GLU A 144 -37.20 10.20 -20.07
N ASP A 145 -36.80 9.60 -21.20
CA ASP A 145 -37.66 9.34 -22.36
C ASP A 145 -37.30 7.98 -22.98
N ASN A 146 -38.21 7.00 -22.83
CA ASN A 146 -38.01 5.63 -23.30
C ASN A 146 -37.99 5.46 -24.82
N THR A 147 -38.25 6.53 -25.57
CA THR A 147 -38.12 6.58 -27.04
C THR A 147 -36.74 7.05 -27.49
N THR A 148 -35.90 7.53 -26.56
CA THR A 148 -34.54 8.00 -26.86
C THR A 148 -33.67 6.89 -27.45
N PRO A 149 -32.97 7.13 -28.58
CA PRO A 149 -32.04 6.17 -29.15
C PRO A 149 -30.90 5.81 -28.19
N VAL A 150 -30.79 4.54 -27.83
CA VAL A 150 -29.73 3.99 -26.97
C VAL A 150 -28.92 2.89 -27.67
N PRO A 151 -28.17 3.23 -28.74
CA PRO A 151 -27.54 2.25 -29.62
C PRO A 151 -26.53 1.33 -28.92
N MET A 152 -25.87 1.80 -27.86
CA MET A 152 -24.94 0.99 -27.09
C MET A 152 -25.67 0.02 -26.18
N ILE A 153 -26.69 0.50 -25.47
CA ILE A 153 -27.54 -0.35 -24.62
C ILE A 153 -28.28 -1.39 -25.47
N GLN A 154 -28.75 -1.02 -26.67
CA GLN A 154 -29.38 -1.95 -27.61
C GLN A 154 -28.42 -3.07 -28.02
N LYS A 155 -27.15 -2.76 -28.33
CA LYS A 155 -26.13 -3.78 -28.63
C LYS A 155 -25.90 -4.72 -27.43
N LEU A 156 -25.87 -4.19 -26.21
CA LEU A 156 -25.72 -4.99 -24.99
C LEU A 156 -26.94 -5.90 -24.76
N ALA A 157 -28.15 -5.36 -24.96
CA ALA A 157 -29.41 -6.08 -24.83
C ALA A 157 -29.47 -7.26 -25.82
N ASN A 158 -29.19 -6.98 -27.10
CA ASN A 158 -29.14 -8.00 -28.15
C ASN A 158 -28.10 -9.09 -27.85
N ARG A 159 -26.88 -8.69 -27.44
CA ARG A 159 -25.81 -9.64 -27.09
C ARG A 159 -26.15 -10.50 -25.88
N GLY A 160 -26.88 -9.94 -24.92
CA GLY A 160 -27.29 -10.63 -23.69
C GLY A 160 -28.59 -11.42 -23.81
N GLY A 161 -29.30 -11.36 -24.94
CA GLY A 161 -30.63 -11.98 -25.08
C GLY A 161 -31.67 -11.39 -24.12
N VAL A 162 -31.53 -10.11 -23.75
CA VAL A 162 -32.42 -9.42 -22.80
C VAL A 162 -32.99 -8.15 -23.43
N THR A 163 -33.97 -7.53 -22.77
CA THR A 163 -34.56 -6.27 -23.25
C THR A 163 -33.69 -5.07 -22.90
N VAL A 164 -33.87 -3.95 -23.63
CA VAL A 164 -33.24 -2.65 -23.32
C VAL A 164 -33.55 -2.23 -21.88
N ALA A 165 -34.81 -2.33 -21.46
CA ALA A 165 -35.25 -1.98 -20.11
C ALA A 165 -34.45 -2.74 -19.03
N VAL A 166 -34.21 -4.04 -19.21
CA VAL A 166 -33.41 -4.84 -18.27
C VAL A 166 -31.97 -4.33 -18.18
N VAL A 167 -31.36 -3.96 -19.31
CA VAL A 167 -29.99 -3.43 -19.33
C VAL A 167 -29.93 -2.04 -18.69
N VAL A 168 -30.87 -1.16 -19.00
CA VAL A 168 -30.99 0.18 -18.38
C VAL A 168 -31.08 0.05 -16.87
N GLN A 169 -31.96 -0.83 -16.37
CA GLN A 169 -32.17 -1.03 -14.93
C GLN A 169 -30.90 -1.54 -14.22
N LYS A 170 -30.15 -2.44 -14.88
CA LYS A 170 -28.84 -2.91 -14.38
C LYS A 170 -27.81 -1.79 -14.32
N ILE A 171 -27.71 -0.97 -15.37
CA ILE A 171 -26.78 0.18 -15.41
C ILE A 171 -27.14 1.19 -14.31
N ALA A 172 -28.43 1.54 -14.19
CA ALA A 172 -28.92 2.48 -13.19
C ALA A 172 -28.68 1.98 -11.76
N SER A 173 -28.96 0.71 -11.48
CA SER A 173 -28.69 0.09 -10.18
C SER A 173 -27.20 0.12 -9.83
N LYS A 174 -26.33 -0.20 -10.79
CA LYS A 174 -24.87 -0.16 -10.60
C LYS A 174 -24.36 1.27 -10.38
N ALA A 175 -24.88 2.24 -11.12
CA ALA A 175 -24.56 3.66 -10.93
C ALA A 175 -24.99 4.16 -9.54
N ALA A 176 -26.19 3.78 -9.09
CA ALA A 176 -26.67 4.12 -7.75
C ALA A 176 -25.78 3.50 -6.65
N ALA A 177 -25.39 2.23 -6.79
CA ALA A 177 -24.48 1.58 -5.86
C ALA A 177 -23.11 2.28 -5.79
N ALA A 178 -22.55 2.65 -6.94
CA ALA A 178 -21.27 3.37 -7.03
C ALA A 178 -21.34 4.76 -6.38
N ASN A 179 -22.42 5.50 -6.60
CA ASN A 179 -22.66 6.79 -5.97
C ASN A 179 -22.77 6.65 -4.45
N ASN A 180 -23.52 5.66 -3.95
CA ASN A 180 -23.64 5.41 -2.52
C ASN A 180 -22.29 5.10 -1.87
N LEU A 181 -21.46 4.27 -2.50
CA LEU A 181 -20.11 3.96 -2.01
C LEU A 181 -19.20 5.20 -2.05
N THR A 182 -19.26 5.99 -3.12
CA THR A 182 -18.48 7.23 -3.26
C THR A 182 -18.84 8.24 -2.18
N THR A 183 -20.14 8.48 -1.96
CA THR A 183 -20.64 9.35 -0.90
C THR A 183 -20.16 8.86 0.46
N LYS A 184 -20.28 7.56 0.76
CA LYS A 184 -19.79 6.97 2.00
C LYS A 184 -18.29 7.23 2.22
N VAL A 185 -17.45 6.99 1.20
CA VAL A 185 -16.00 7.25 1.27
C VAL A 185 -15.75 8.72 1.59
N MET A 186 -16.43 9.64 0.91
CA MET A 186 -16.24 11.07 1.10
C MET A 186 -16.73 11.55 2.48
N ASP A 187 -17.85 11.04 2.97
CA ASP A 187 -18.37 11.35 4.30
C ASP A 187 -17.41 10.88 5.41
N ASP A 188 -16.86 9.67 5.28
CA ASP A 188 -15.88 9.13 6.24
C ASP A 188 -14.57 9.93 6.23
N VAL A 189 -14.11 10.39 5.05
CA VAL A 189 -12.95 11.32 4.92
C VAL A 189 -13.25 12.66 5.60
N LEU A 190 -14.44 13.24 5.38
CA LEU A 190 -14.83 14.51 5.99
C LEU A 190 -14.93 14.39 7.51
N ALA A 191 -15.46 13.28 8.02
CA ALA A 191 -15.52 12.99 9.45
C ALA A 191 -14.11 12.90 10.06
N ALA A 192 -13.16 12.25 9.38
CA ALA A 192 -11.77 12.19 9.80
C ALA A 192 -11.10 13.57 9.78
N GLU A 193 -11.25 14.35 8.71
CA GLU A 193 -10.70 15.71 8.60
C GLU A 193 -11.29 16.66 9.66
N LYS A 194 -12.56 16.49 10.05
CA LYS A 194 -13.17 17.26 11.14
C LYS A 194 -12.45 17.00 12.48
N LYS A 195 -12.14 15.73 12.79
CA LYS A 195 -11.39 15.37 14.01
C LYS A 195 -9.95 15.91 13.97
N ILE A 196 -9.30 15.79 12.82
CA ILE A 196 -7.96 16.36 12.55
C ILE A 196 -7.96 17.87 12.76
N LYS A 197 -8.96 18.58 12.22
CA LYS A 197 -9.08 20.04 12.36
C LYS A 197 -9.29 20.45 13.82
N ALA A 198 -10.05 19.69 14.60
CA ALA A 198 -10.23 19.94 16.03
C ALA A 198 -8.90 19.82 16.80
N LEU A 199 -8.12 18.76 16.55
CA LEU A 199 -6.79 18.58 17.15
C LEU A 199 -5.82 19.69 16.73
N LYS A 200 -5.85 20.08 15.46
CA LYS A 200 -5.03 21.20 14.98
C LYS A 200 -5.39 22.52 15.66
N ALA A 201 -6.69 22.81 15.83
CA ALA A 201 -7.11 24.02 16.53
C ALA A 201 -6.64 24.04 17.99
N MET A 202 -6.65 22.90 18.67
CA MET A 202 -6.07 22.77 20.02
C MET A 202 -4.56 23.00 20.02
N ALA A 203 -3.83 22.45 19.04
CA ALA A 203 -2.39 22.71 18.86
C ALA A 203 -2.09 24.19 18.66
N ASP A 204 -2.82 24.85 17.76
CA ASP A 204 -2.66 26.28 17.45
C ASP A 204 -2.97 27.17 18.68
N ALA A 205 -3.82 26.68 19.59
CA ALA A 205 -4.17 27.33 20.86
C ALA A 205 -3.28 26.90 22.05
N ASN A 206 -2.18 26.16 21.82
CA ASN A 206 -1.33 25.59 22.88
C ASN A 206 -2.10 24.78 23.95
N SER A 207 -3.17 24.10 23.54
CA SER A 207 -4.03 23.26 24.39
C SER A 207 -4.11 21.82 23.88
N LEU A 208 -3.06 21.37 23.17
CA LEU A 208 -2.99 20.01 22.64
C LEU A 208 -2.93 19.00 23.80
N PRO A 209 -3.81 17.98 23.83
CA PRO A 209 -3.80 16.97 24.89
C PRO A 209 -2.59 16.03 24.73
N ASP A 210 -2.07 15.49 25.84
CA ASP A 210 -0.95 14.53 25.81
C ASP A 210 -1.26 13.27 24.98
N SER A 211 -2.54 12.89 24.89
CA SER A 211 -3.04 11.77 24.08
C SER A 211 -3.21 12.09 22.59
N TRP A 212 -2.68 13.21 22.10
CA TRP A 212 -2.85 13.61 20.69
C TRP A 212 -2.35 12.53 19.71
N LEU A 213 -1.26 11.84 20.05
CA LEU A 213 -0.67 10.81 19.18
C LEU A 213 -1.62 9.62 19.06
N ASP A 214 -2.13 9.14 20.20
CA ASP A 214 -3.12 8.06 20.25
C ASP A 214 -4.39 8.43 19.49
N GLN A 215 -4.83 9.69 19.58
CA GLN A 215 -6.02 10.16 18.85
C GLN A 215 -5.79 10.18 17.33
N LEU A 216 -4.61 10.62 16.86
CA LEU A 216 -4.27 10.58 15.43
C LEU A 216 -4.15 9.12 14.94
N GLN A 217 -3.53 8.24 15.71
CA GLN A 217 -3.43 6.81 15.38
C GLN A 217 -4.79 6.13 15.38
N TYR A 218 -5.66 6.46 16.33
CA TYR A 218 -7.05 5.99 16.36
C TYR A 218 -7.78 6.42 15.08
N ILE A 219 -7.64 7.69 14.67
CA ILE A 219 -8.21 8.16 13.40
C ILE A 219 -7.67 7.31 12.25
N ALA A 220 -6.34 7.13 12.13
CA ALA A 220 -5.70 6.35 11.06
C ALA A 220 -6.26 4.92 10.96
N GLY A 221 -6.41 4.24 12.11
CA GLY A 221 -6.86 2.86 12.15
C GLY A 221 -8.37 2.68 11.99
N HIS A 222 -9.20 3.70 12.30
CA HIS A 222 -10.64 3.49 12.49
C HIS A 222 -11.55 4.26 11.52
N TRP A 223 -11.03 5.22 10.75
CA TRP A 223 -11.87 6.03 9.87
C TRP A 223 -12.54 5.25 8.73
N ARG A 224 -12.07 4.02 8.44
CA ARG A 224 -12.61 3.13 7.39
C ARG A 224 -13.33 1.88 7.92
N ASN A 225 -13.55 1.75 9.23
CA ASN A 225 -13.97 0.47 9.82
C ASN A 225 -15.30 -0.09 9.29
N ASN A 226 -16.15 0.77 8.74
CA ASN A 226 -17.45 0.39 8.20
C ASN A 226 -17.44 0.33 6.67
N TRP A 227 -16.27 0.34 6.03
CA TRP A 227 -16.18 0.16 4.58
C TRP A 227 -16.39 -1.31 4.24
N PRO A 228 -17.13 -1.60 3.16
CA PRO A 228 -17.28 -2.98 2.73
C PRO A 228 -15.96 -3.50 2.15
N PRO A 229 -15.72 -4.83 2.17
CA PRO A 229 -14.44 -5.43 1.80
C PRO A 229 -13.93 -5.04 0.41
N GLU A 230 -14.83 -4.81 -0.54
CA GLU A 230 -14.49 -4.36 -1.90
C GLU A 230 -13.80 -2.98 -1.95
N LEU A 231 -13.81 -2.20 -0.87
CA LEU A 231 -13.10 -0.93 -0.75
C LEU A 231 -11.77 -1.02 0.00
N LEU A 232 -11.48 -2.13 0.70
CA LEU A 232 -10.30 -2.34 1.57
C LEU A 232 -9.18 -3.07 0.84
#